data_AF-A0ABD1Q8Z4-F1
#
_entry.id   AF-A0ABD1Q8Z4-F1
#
_cell.length_a   1.000
_cell.length_b   1.000
_cell.length_c   1.000
_cell.angle_alpha   90.00
_cell.angle_beta   90.00
_cell.angle_gamma   90.00
#
_symmetry.space_group_name_H-M   'P 1'
#
loop_
_entity.id
_entity.type
_entity.pdbx_description
1 polymer ?
#
loop_
_entity_poly.entity_id
_entity_poly.type
_entity_poly.pdbx_seq_one_letter_code
_entity_poly.pdbx_strand_id
1 'polypeptide(L)'
;MSDHHNRHHNKTWRSHKDPTLAAKTSRTGTLTNLVNGGGSNFQDTLEPAKNYTPSAEFTLVNDGESGLCVDWRHLALFPYCAAAGIPSIVFLPANRISIAQLVQPIANGAFVLSIDTDFDGCMQLIREVTAELPIYLANSLKSLRFEGQKTAAIKILQQFDWEVPYWVIVLGGNLGNIYAFYKGFHMCKELGLVDRIPRLVCPQAANANPFYLYFKSGWKEFKPVKAGTAIQIDDPVSIDRVVYAFKNSNGIVDETTEEELMDVGWDSICDGWFGCHGRYWT
;
A
#
# COMPACT_ATOMS: atom_id res chain seq x y z
N MET A 1 -12.51 5.33 64.25
CA MET A 1 -12.15 6.63 63.63
C MET A 1 -10.81 7.06 64.20
N SER A 2 -9.72 6.72 63.53
CA SER A 2 -8.37 7.26 63.73
C SER A 2 -7.40 6.62 62.71
N ASP A 3 -6.93 7.45 61.79
CA ASP A 3 -5.63 7.49 61.12
C ASP A 3 -4.88 6.22 60.70
N HIS A 4 -4.68 6.09 59.39
CA HIS A 4 -3.34 5.96 58.79
C HIS A 4 -3.37 6.32 57.29
N HIS A 5 -2.97 7.54 56.93
CA HIS A 5 -2.15 7.76 55.74
C HIS A 5 -1.36 9.06 55.86
N ASN A 6 -0.06 8.92 56.06
CA ASN A 6 0.93 9.96 55.96
C ASN A 6 1.93 9.53 54.87
N ARG A 7 2.08 10.35 53.82
CA ARG A 7 3.36 10.96 53.42
C ARG A 7 3.25 11.62 52.05
N HIS A 8 3.39 12.94 52.07
CA HIS A 8 3.74 13.77 50.94
C HIS A 8 5.08 13.35 50.32
N HIS A 9 5.19 13.37 49.00
CA HIS A 9 6.42 13.76 48.32
C HIS A 9 6.11 14.72 47.16
N ASN A 10 6.45 15.99 47.42
CA ASN A 10 6.64 17.05 46.44
C ASN A 10 7.87 16.69 45.56
N LYS A 11 7.73 16.61 44.23
CA LYS A 11 8.80 17.01 43.30
C LYS A 11 8.21 17.58 42.02
N THR A 12 8.37 18.89 41.90
CA THR A 12 8.23 19.75 40.72
C THR A 12 8.97 19.18 39.50
N TRP A 13 8.26 18.99 38.40
CA TRP A 13 8.87 18.78 37.08
C TRP A 13 9.46 20.11 36.60
N ARG A 14 10.80 20.24 36.68
CA ARG A 14 11.53 21.31 35.99
C ARG A 14 11.92 20.82 34.60
N SER A 15 11.40 21.45 33.56
CA SER A 15 11.91 21.30 32.20
C SER A 15 13.33 21.86 32.14
N HIS A 16 14.34 21.00 32.09
CA HIS A 16 15.66 21.43 31.63
C HIS A 16 15.62 21.51 30.10
N LYS A 17 15.36 22.73 29.61
CA LYS A 17 15.71 23.14 28.24
C LYS A 17 17.23 23.34 28.22
N ASP A 18 17.97 22.28 27.91
CA ASP A 18 19.36 22.39 27.48
C ASP A 18 19.57 21.56 26.20
N PRO A 19 19.65 22.20 25.02
CA PRO A 19 19.85 21.52 23.74
C PRO A 19 21.21 20.83 23.59
N THR A 20 22.14 20.98 24.55
CA THR A 20 23.52 20.52 24.39
C THR A 20 23.84 19.17 25.03
N LEU A 21 22.86 18.56 25.73
CA LEU A 21 23.03 17.26 26.42
C LEU A 21 22.55 16.03 25.63
N ALA A 22 21.94 16.20 24.45
CA ALA A 22 21.62 15.08 23.54
C ALA A 22 22.84 14.62 22.72
N ALA A 23 23.97 15.34 22.80
CA ALA A 23 25.19 15.02 22.07
C ALA A 23 26.25 14.43 23.02
N LYS A 24 26.08 13.17 23.42
CA LYS A 24 27.11 12.19 23.83
C LYS A 24 26.47 11.08 24.67
N THR A 25 26.09 9.99 24.01
CA THR A 25 26.36 8.57 24.38
C THR A 25 25.30 7.63 23.79
N SER A 26 25.48 7.22 22.53
CA SER A 26 25.43 5.81 22.17
C SER A 26 26.26 5.61 20.90
N ARG A 27 27.41 4.94 21.07
CA ARG A 27 28.22 4.41 19.96
C ARG A 27 27.63 3.05 19.60
N THR A 28 26.61 3.05 18.77
CA THR A 28 26.16 1.91 17.97
C THR A 28 25.59 2.50 16.70
N GLY A 29 26.25 2.27 15.57
CA GLY A 29 25.85 2.83 14.28
C GLY A 29 24.49 2.32 13.87
N THR A 30 23.48 3.17 14.01
CA THR A 30 22.13 2.92 13.52
C THR A 30 22.03 3.46 12.10
N LEU A 31 21.30 2.72 11.26
CA LEU A 31 21.03 2.91 9.83
C LEU A 31 20.39 4.27 9.47
N THR A 32 21.10 5.37 9.70
CA THR A 32 20.73 6.71 9.23
C THR A 32 21.46 6.97 7.91
N ASN A 33 20.94 6.38 6.84
CA ASN A 33 21.22 6.78 5.46
C ASN A 33 20.05 6.32 4.56
N LEU A 34 18.84 6.72 4.94
CA LEU A 34 17.77 6.93 3.97
C LEU A 34 17.91 8.38 3.50
N VAL A 35 18.65 8.52 2.40
CA VAL A 35 18.73 9.67 1.50
C VAL A 35 19.32 10.94 2.12
N ASN A 36 20.64 11.03 2.06
CA ASN A 36 21.37 12.28 2.17
C ASN A 36 20.95 13.23 1.02
N GLY A 37 20.47 14.42 1.37
CA GLY A 37 20.67 15.66 0.61
C GLY A 37 20.15 15.72 -0.82
N GLY A 38 18.87 16.04 -0.96
CA GLY A 38 18.28 16.55 -2.20
C GLY A 38 16.78 16.55 -2.03
N GLY A 39 16.11 17.70 -2.21
CA GLY A 39 14.67 17.81 -2.02
C GLY A 39 13.90 16.85 -2.94
N SER A 40 13.60 15.65 -2.47
CA SER A 40 12.83 14.65 -3.20
C SER A 40 11.37 14.77 -2.77
N ASN A 41 10.58 15.46 -3.59
CA ASN A 41 9.13 15.46 -3.52
C ASN A 41 8.60 14.06 -3.87
N PHE A 42 8.27 13.26 -2.85
CA PHE A 42 7.44 12.07 -3.05
C PHE A 42 5.98 12.53 -3.23
N GLN A 43 5.50 12.55 -4.48
CA GLN A 43 4.18 13.06 -4.87
C GLN A 43 3.07 11.99 -4.94
N ASP A 44 3.38 10.71 -4.74
CA ASP A 44 2.42 9.62 -4.95
C ASP A 44 1.25 9.63 -3.93
N THR A 45 1.47 10.15 -2.72
CA THR A 45 0.40 10.41 -1.73
C THR A 45 -0.36 11.71 -1.99
N LEU A 46 0.12 12.55 -2.91
CA LEU A 46 -0.49 13.82 -3.32
C LEU A 46 -1.29 13.70 -4.63
N GLU A 47 -1.29 12.54 -5.28
CA GLU A 47 -2.14 12.26 -6.44
C GLU A 47 -3.65 12.28 -6.07
N PRO A 48 -4.58 12.44 -7.04
CA PRO A 48 -6.00 12.75 -6.78
C PRO A 48 -6.71 11.78 -5.82
N ALA A 49 -6.23 10.54 -5.73
CA ALA A 49 -6.75 9.51 -4.84
C ALA A 49 -5.86 9.18 -3.62
N LYS A 50 -4.71 9.86 -3.48
CA LYS A 50 -3.77 9.75 -2.36
C LYS A 50 -3.28 8.33 -2.03
N ASN A 51 -3.08 7.50 -3.06
CA ASN A 51 -2.59 6.11 -2.94
C ASN A 51 -1.65 5.77 -4.13
N TYR A 52 -1.00 4.59 -4.12
CA TYR A 52 -0.11 4.12 -5.21
C TYR A 52 -0.81 3.59 -6.46
N THR A 53 -2.13 3.55 -6.43
CA THR A 53 -2.93 2.95 -7.48
C THR A 53 -3.30 3.87 -8.66
N PRO A 54 -3.26 5.23 -8.61
CA PRO A 54 -3.85 6.08 -9.64
C PRO A 54 -3.28 5.85 -11.05
N SER A 55 -1.99 5.55 -11.19
CA SER A 55 -1.43 5.16 -12.49
C SER A 55 -2.01 3.84 -13.02
N ALA A 56 -2.29 2.90 -12.11
CA ALA A 56 -3.00 1.65 -12.40
C ALA A 56 -4.44 1.93 -12.84
N GLU A 57 -5.17 2.77 -12.11
CA GLU A 57 -6.55 3.14 -12.46
C GLU A 57 -6.65 3.95 -13.75
N PHE A 58 -5.73 4.88 -14.00
CA PHE A 58 -5.66 5.61 -15.26
C PHE A 58 -5.46 4.66 -16.45
N THR A 59 -4.57 3.68 -16.32
CA THR A 59 -4.34 2.69 -17.38
C THR A 59 -5.61 1.85 -17.61
N LEU A 60 -6.29 1.45 -16.55
CA LEU A 60 -7.57 0.73 -16.64
C LEU A 60 -8.66 1.51 -17.35
N VAL A 61 -8.81 2.80 -17.02
CA VAL A 61 -9.88 3.65 -17.58
C VAL A 61 -9.65 3.95 -19.06
N ASN A 62 -8.39 4.13 -19.49
CA ASN A 62 -8.10 4.40 -20.90
C ASN A 62 -8.26 3.17 -21.81
N ASP A 63 -8.20 1.96 -21.26
CA ASP A 63 -8.39 0.72 -22.02
C ASP A 63 -9.88 0.33 -22.13
N GLY A 64 -10.72 0.80 -21.18
CA GLY A 64 -12.15 0.49 -21.14
C GLY A 64 -13.00 1.47 -21.94
N GLU A 65 -13.55 1.03 -23.09
CA GLU A 65 -14.50 1.83 -23.88
C GLU A 65 -15.96 1.75 -23.37
N SER A 66 -16.26 0.94 -22.36
CA SER A 66 -17.63 0.68 -21.87
C SER A 66 -17.69 0.69 -20.33
N GLY A 67 -18.85 0.99 -19.75
CA GLY A 67 -19.05 1.32 -18.32
C GLY A 67 -18.29 0.42 -17.32
N LEU A 68 -17.86 1.00 -16.21
CA LEU A 68 -16.97 0.34 -15.25
C LEU A 68 -17.71 -0.02 -13.95
N CYS A 69 -17.75 -1.31 -13.63
CA CYS A 69 -18.24 -1.83 -12.35
C CYS A 69 -17.08 -1.97 -11.37
N VAL A 70 -17.29 -1.47 -10.15
CA VAL A 70 -16.23 -1.39 -9.15
C VAL A 70 -16.74 -1.83 -7.77
N ASP A 71 -15.86 -2.48 -7.03
CA ASP A 71 -16.02 -2.73 -5.59
C ASP A 71 -15.67 -1.43 -4.82
N TRP A 72 -16.34 -1.19 -3.69
CA TRP A 72 -16.11 -0.04 -2.80
C TRP A 72 -14.67 0.12 -2.30
N ARG A 73 -13.84 -0.91 -2.43
CA ARG A 73 -12.41 -0.89 -2.03
C ARG A 73 -11.50 -0.10 -3.00
N HIS A 74 -11.97 0.27 -4.19
CA HIS A 74 -11.15 0.91 -5.23
C HIS A 74 -11.52 2.37 -5.48
N LEU A 75 -11.42 3.19 -4.43
CA LEU A 75 -11.82 4.61 -4.43
C LEU A 75 -11.07 5.48 -5.46
N ALA A 76 -9.86 5.08 -5.84
CA ALA A 76 -9.02 5.82 -6.76
C ALA A 76 -9.52 5.82 -8.21
N LEU A 77 -10.47 4.95 -8.55
CA LEU A 77 -10.97 4.77 -9.89
C LEU A 77 -12.03 5.80 -10.30
N PHE A 78 -12.82 6.26 -9.33
CA PHE A 78 -13.95 7.17 -9.58
C PHE A 78 -13.57 8.52 -10.17
N PRO A 79 -12.49 9.21 -9.71
CA PRO A 79 -12.07 10.46 -10.32
C PRO A 79 -11.68 10.29 -11.81
N TYR A 80 -11.07 9.16 -12.17
CA TYR A 80 -10.70 8.89 -13.56
C TYR A 80 -11.91 8.59 -14.44
N CYS A 81 -12.85 7.79 -13.95
CA CYS A 81 -14.12 7.55 -14.65
C CYS A 81 -14.88 8.86 -14.89
N ALA A 82 -15.00 9.70 -13.85
CA ALA A 82 -15.64 11.01 -13.94
C ALA A 82 -14.95 11.93 -14.94
N ALA A 83 -13.61 11.99 -14.92
CA ALA A 83 -12.83 12.81 -15.86
C ALA A 83 -12.95 12.33 -17.31
N ALA A 84 -13.05 11.01 -17.54
CA ALA A 84 -13.22 10.42 -18.86
C ALA A 84 -14.68 10.39 -19.37
N GLY A 85 -15.65 10.77 -18.53
CA GLY A 85 -17.08 10.65 -18.86
C GLY A 85 -17.58 9.20 -18.93
N ILE A 86 -16.86 8.27 -18.30
CA ILE A 86 -17.23 6.85 -18.25
C ILE A 86 -18.14 6.61 -17.04
N PRO A 87 -19.34 6.04 -17.21
CA PRO A 87 -20.20 5.69 -16.08
C PRO A 87 -19.51 4.68 -15.15
N SER A 88 -19.51 4.97 -13.84
CA SER A 88 -18.99 4.06 -12.81
C SER A 88 -20.10 3.62 -11.86
N ILE A 89 -20.17 2.32 -11.56
CA ILE A 89 -21.20 1.72 -10.68
C ILE A 89 -20.53 1.01 -9.51
N VAL A 90 -21.03 1.26 -8.29
CA VAL A 90 -20.56 0.61 -7.05
C VAL A 90 -21.63 -0.34 -6.54
N PHE A 91 -21.28 -1.61 -6.38
CA PHE A 91 -22.15 -2.61 -5.76
C PHE A 91 -21.66 -2.89 -4.35
N LEU A 92 -22.56 -2.77 -3.36
CA LEU A 92 -22.21 -3.02 -1.97
C LEU A 92 -23.38 -3.52 -1.13
N PRO A 93 -23.12 -4.40 -0.15
CA PRO A 93 -24.17 -4.90 0.72
C PRO A 93 -24.63 -3.82 1.70
N ALA A 94 -25.95 -3.72 1.91
CA ALA A 94 -26.59 -2.64 2.67
C ALA A 94 -26.08 -2.52 4.11
N ASN A 95 -25.70 -3.65 4.72
CA ASN A 95 -25.20 -3.71 6.09
C ASN A 95 -23.71 -3.32 6.24
N ARG A 96 -23.01 -2.97 5.15
CA ARG A 96 -21.57 -2.63 5.15
C ARG A 96 -21.30 -1.19 4.72
N ILE A 97 -22.28 -0.31 4.85
CA ILE A 97 -22.19 1.09 4.42
C ILE A 97 -21.58 1.96 5.50
N SER A 98 -20.38 2.48 5.24
CA SER A 98 -19.88 3.68 5.90
C SER A 98 -19.93 4.85 4.93
N ILE A 99 -20.66 5.92 5.29
CA ILE A 99 -20.70 7.16 4.50
C ILE A 99 -19.27 7.65 4.22
N ALA A 100 -18.38 7.57 5.21
CA ALA A 100 -17.00 8.01 5.08
C ALA A 100 -16.23 7.30 3.96
N GLN A 101 -16.53 6.02 3.69
CA GLN A 101 -15.91 5.25 2.61
C GLN A 101 -16.51 5.61 1.25
N LEU A 102 -17.78 6.03 1.21
CA LEU A 102 -18.48 6.34 -0.04
C LEU A 102 -18.39 7.81 -0.48
N VAL A 103 -17.84 8.70 0.35
CA VAL A 103 -17.69 10.13 0.03
C VAL A 103 -17.02 10.34 -1.33
N GLN A 104 -15.92 9.64 -1.62
CA GLN A 104 -15.23 9.78 -2.90
C GLN A 104 -16.05 9.29 -4.10
N PRO A 105 -16.60 8.05 -4.11
CA PRO A 105 -17.46 7.60 -5.21
C PRO A 105 -18.63 8.53 -5.47
N ILE A 106 -19.36 8.93 -4.42
CA ILE A 106 -20.54 9.78 -4.54
C ILE A 106 -20.15 11.16 -5.08
N ALA A 107 -19.08 11.77 -4.57
CA ALA A 107 -18.61 13.08 -5.02
C ALA A 107 -18.15 13.07 -6.49
N ASN A 108 -17.70 11.92 -7.00
CA ASN A 108 -17.31 11.75 -8.40
C ASN A 108 -18.46 11.23 -9.29
N GLY A 109 -19.70 11.24 -8.80
CA GLY A 109 -20.87 10.89 -9.60
C GLY A 109 -21.05 9.39 -9.85
N ALA A 110 -20.43 8.53 -9.04
CA ALA A 110 -20.62 7.10 -9.15
C ALA A 110 -22.06 6.71 -8.78
N PHE A 111 -22.62 5.75 -9.52
CA PHE A 111 -23.92 5.18 -9.22
C PHE A 111 -23.76 4.12 -8.13
N VAL A 112 -24.19 4.44 -6.91
CA VAL A 112 -24.00 3.59 -5.74
C VAL A 112 -25.25 2.74 -5.47
N LEU A 113 -25.11 1.43 -5.61
CA LEU A 113 -26.15 0.44 -5.37
C LEU A 113 -25.93 -0.27 -4.05
N SER A 114 -26.78 0.07 -3.08
CA SER A 114 -26.91 -0.67 -1.83
C SER A 114 -27.85 -1.86 -2.05
N ILE A 115 -27.32 -3.07 -1.94
CA ILE A 115 -28.06 -4.31 -2.16
C ILE A 115 -28.32 -4.98 -0.82
N ASP A 116 -29.56 -5.41 -0.58
CA ASP A 116 -29.94 -6.17 0.60
C ASP A 116 -29.48 -7.64 0.48
N THR A 117 -28.17 -7.85 0.59
CA THR A 117 -27.53 -9.16 0.53
C THR A 117 -26.17 -9.11 1.24
N ASP A 118 -25.43 -10.21 1.27
CA ASP A 118 -24.07 -10.30 1.80
C ASP A 118 -23.01 -10.10 0.71
N PHE A 119 -21.72 -10.32 1.03
CA PHE A 119 -20.64 -10.15 0.06
C PHE A 119 -20.78 -11.11 -1.13
N ASP A 120 -21.12 -12.36 -0.86
CA ASP A 120 -21.20 -13.42 -1.86
C ASP A 120 -22.39 -13.17 -2.80
N GLY A 121 -23.54 -12.75 -2.26
CA GLY A 121 -24.70 -12.35 -3.05
C GLY A 121 -24.43 -11.10 -3.90
N CYS A 122 -23.67 -10.12 -3.40
CA CYS A 122 -23.23 -8.98 -4.21
C CYS A 122 -22.36 -9.43 -5.38
N MET A 123 -21.40 -10.34 -5.13
CA MET A 123 -20.53 -10.86 -6.20
C MET A 123 -21.30 -11.68 -7.23
N GLN A 124 -22.31 -12.43 -6.81
CA GLN A 124 -23.19 -13.15 -7.73
C GLN A 124 -23.93 -12.18 -8.65
N LEU A 125 -24.56 -11.14 -8.09
CA LEU A 125 -25.27 -10.12 -8.88
C LEU A 125 -24.34 -9.39 -9.84
N ILE A 126 -23.12 -9.04 -9.41
CA ILE A 126 -22.12 -8.42 -10.30
C ILE A 126 -21.83 -9.35 -11.50
N ARG A 127 -21.66 -10.66 -11.27
CA ARG A 127 -21.41 -11.62 -12.35
C ARG A 127 -22.59 -11.70 -13.32
N GLU A 128 -23.82 -11.74 -12.82
CA GLU A 128 -25.03 -11.76 -13.64
C GLU A 128 -25.13 -10.47 -14.49
N VAL A 129 -24.96 -9.30 -13.87
CA VAL A 129 -25.03 -8.00 -14.56
C VAL A 129 -23.94 -7.85 -15.61
N THR A 130 -22.69 -8.22 -15.29
CA THR A 130 -21.56 -8.15 -16.24
C THR A 130 -21.63 -9.19 -17.36
N ALA A 131 -22.46 -10.22 -17.22
CA ALA A 131 -22.71 -11.19 -18.30
C ALA A 131 -23.71 -10.66 -19.34
N GLU A 132 -24.64 -9.80 -18.94
CA GLU A 132 -25.70 -9.26 -19.82
C GLU A 132 -25.38 -7.86 -20.36
N LEU A 133 -24.66 -7.05 -19.59
CA LEU A 133 -24.31 -5.67 -19.94
C LEU A 133 -22.81 -5.57 -20.27
N PRO A 134 -22.41 -4.67 -21.20
CA PRO A 134 -21.01 -4.42 -21.53
C PRO A 134 -20.33 -3.60 -20.41
N ILE A 135 -20.18 -4.23 -19.25
CA ILE A 135 -19.64 -3.61 -18.04
C ILE A 135 -18.37 -4.35 -17.63
N TYR A 136 -17.27 -3.61 -17.49
CA TYR A 136 -16.00 -4.18 -17.05
C TYR A 136 -15.91 -4.22 -15.54
N LEU A 137 -15.43 -5.34 -14.98
CA LEU A 137 -15.14 -5.44 -13.56
C LEU A 137 -13.69 -5.03 -13.28
N ALA A 138 -13.50 -3.93 -12.54
CA ALA A 138 -12.18 -3.35 -12.28
C ALA A 138 -11.21 -4.31 -11.57
N ASN A 139 -11.72 -5.25 -10.79
CA ASN A 139 -10.92 -6.26 -10.07
C ASN A 139 -10.48 -7.44 -10.93
N SER A 140 -11.05 -7.58 -12.13
CA SER A 140 -10.71 -8.64 -13.10
C SER A 140 -9.51 -8.27 -13.96
N LEU A 141 -9.22 -6.98 -14.15
CA LEU A 141 -8.16 -6.46 -15.02
C LEU A 141 -6.82 -6.28 -14.26
N LYS A 142 -6.47 -7.26 -13.41
CA LYS A 142 -5.26 -7.21 -12.56
C LYS A 142 -3.96 -7.05 -13.38
N SER A 143 -3.90 -7.59 -14.60
CA SER A 143 -2.73 -7.50 -15.49
C SER A 143 -2.40 -6.06 -15.86
N LEU A 144 -3.40 -5.27 -16.24
CA LEU A 144 -3.22 -3.90 -16.70
C LEU A 144 -2.82 -2.95 -15.56
N ARG A 145 -3.29 -3.24 -14.33
CA ARG A 145 -2.86 -2.50 -13.14
C ARG A 145 -1.35 -2.56 -12.92
N PHE A 146 -0.71 -3.69 -13.18
CA PHE A 146 0.74 -3.81 -13.04
C PHE A 146 1.50 -2.91 -14.02
N GLU A 147 0.95 -2.67 -15.22
CA GLU A 147 1.55 -1.76 -16.21
C GLU A 147 1.50 -0.31 -15.77
N GLY A 148 0.43 0.11 -15.08
CA GLY A 148 0.38 1.42 -14.46
C GLY A 148 1.29 1.51 -13.24
N GLN A 149 1.28 0.52 -12.35
CA GLN A 149 2.04 0.55 -11.11
C GLN A 149 3.56 0.51 -11.32
N LYS A 150 4.05 -0.17 -12.37
CA LYS A 150 5.50 -0.26 -12.65
C LYS A 150 6.11 1.11 -12.96
N THR A 151 5.32 2.09 -13.40
CA THR A 151 5.83 3.43 -13.72
C THR A 151 6.39 4.14 -12.50
N ALA A 152 5.95 3.79 -11.28
CA ALA A 152 6.54 4.31 -10.06
C ALA A 152 8.04 3.96 -9.94
N ALA A 153 8.42 2.73 -10.28
CA ALA A 153 9.83 2.32 -10.31
C ALA A 153 10.63 3.08 -11.39
N ILE A 154 10.02 3.37 -12.54
CA ILE A 154 10.65 4.15 -13.62
C ILE A 154 10.85 5.60 -13.15
N LYS A 155 9.84 6.21 -12.51
CA LYS A 155 9.93 7.55 -11.95
C LYS A 155 11.02 7.64 -10.88
N ILE A 156 11.16 6.64 -10.02
CA ILE A 156 12.24 6.57 -9.02
C ILE A 156 13.60 6.67 -9.73
N LEU A 157 13.84 5.83 -10.74
CA LEU A 157 15.10 5.89 -11.50
C LEU A 157 15.29 7.28 -12.12
N GLN A 158 14.27 7.83 -12.77
CA GLN A 158 14.34 9.16 -13.38
C GLN A 158 14.66 10.27 -12.37
N GLN A 159 14.07 10.22 -11.17
CA GLN A 159 14.30 11.20 -10.11
C GLN A 159 15.70 11.10 -9.50
N PHE A 160 16.31 9.91 -9.53
CA PHE A 160 17.70 9.67 -9.15
C PHE A 160 18.67 9.82 -10.34
N ASP A 161 18.29 10.54 -11.40
CA ASP A 161 19.12 10.73 -12.61
C ASP A 161 19.64 9.40 -13.19
N TRP A 162 18.76 8.41 -13.23
CA TRP A 162 19.02 7.03 -13.66
C TRP A 162 20.03 6.26 -12.80
N GLU A 163 20.40 6.79 -11.62
CA GLU A 163 21.15 6.04 -10.63
C GLU A 163 20.25 5.03 -9.92
N VAL A 164 20.63 3.75 -9.97
CA VAL A 164 19.85 2.69 -9.36
C VAL A 164 20.10 2.67 -7.85
N PRO A 165 19.07 2.82 -6.99
CA PRO A 165 19.24 2.71 -5.54
C PRO A 165 19.70 1.30 -5.15
N TYR A 166 20.38 1.16 -4.00
CA TYR A 166 20.82 -0.15 -3.56
C TYR A 166 19.66 -1.00 -3.04
N TRP A 167 18.75 -0.39 -2.28
CA TRP A 167 17.54 -1.00 -1.75
C TRP A 167 16.31 -0.19 -2.12
N VAL A 168 15.21 -0.89 -2.39
CA VAL A 168 13.88 -0.30 -2.47
C VAL A 168 12.96 -1.10 -1.56
N ILE A 169 12.29 -0.40 -0.65
CA ILE A 169 11.38 -0.98 0.33
C ILE A 169 9.94 -0.72 -0.15
N VAL A 170 9.14 -1.78 -0.33
CA VAL A 170 7.74 -1.65 -0.74
C VAL A 170 6.88 -2.51 0.17
N LEU A 171 5.85 -1.92 0.77
CA LEU A 171 4.99 -2.58 1.75
C LEU A 171 4.22 -3.76 1.13
N GLY A 172 4.26 -4.90 1.83
CA GLY A 172 3.78 -6.20 1.35
C GLY A 172 2.33 -6.55 1.65
N GLY A 173 1.38 -5.68 1.27
CA GLY A 173 -0.07 -5.95 1.42
C GLY A 173 -0.58 -6.97 0.40
N ASN A 174 -1.03 -6.49 -0.78
CA ASN A 174 -1.52 -7.35 -1.88
C ASN A 174 -0.37 -8.01 -2.67
N LEU A 175 0.90 -7.75 -2.34
CA LEU A 175 2.11 -8.20 -3.05
C LEU A 175 2.19 -7.81 -4.56
N GLY A 176 1.11 -7.33 -5.17
CA GLY A 176 1.08 -6.87 -6.54
C GLY A 176 2.00 -5.67 -6.79
N ASN A 177 2.06 -4.75 -5.82
CA ASN A 177 2.90 -3.55 -5.91
C ASN A 177 4.38 -3.93 -6.00
N ILE A 178 4.86 -4.85 -5.16
CA ILE A 178 6.29 -5.23 -5.17
C ILE A 178 6.69 -5.87 -6.50
N TYR A 179 5.81 -6.69 -7.10
CA TYR A 179 6.05 -7.24 -8.42
C TYR A 179 6.04 -6.18 -9.52
N ALA A 180 5.14 -5.20 -9.46
CA ALA A 180 5.11 -4.09 -10.41
C ALA A 180 6.40 -3.26 -10.37
N PHE A 181 6.93 -2.98 -9.16
CA PHE A 181 8.21 -2.31 -9.00
C PHE A 181 9.36 -3.11 -9.62
N TYR A 182 9.44 -4.41 -9.31
CA TYR A 182 10.42 -5.31 -9.95
C TYR A 182 10.33 -5.23 -11.48
N LYS A 183 9.12 -5.33 -12.03
CA LYS A 183 8.88 -5.27 -13.48
C LYS A 183 9.37 -3.95 -14.08
N GLY A 184 9.13 -2.83 -13.41
CA GLY A 184 9.58 -1.51 -13.86
C GLY A 184 11.11 -1.39 -13.90
N PHE A 185 11.80 -1.80 -12.82
CA PHE A 185 13.26 -1.82 -12.78
C PHE A 185 13.86 -2.78 -13.80
N HIS A 186 13.31 -3.99 -13.91
CA HIS A 186 13.76 -5.00 -14.87
C HIS A 186 13.63 -4.51 -16.30
N MET A 187 12.50 -3.89 -16.65
CA MET A 187 12.28 -3.31 -17.97
C MET A 187 13.30 -2.22 -18.29
N CYS A 188 13.60 -1.32 -17.35
CA CYS A 188 14.61 -0.28 -17.56
C CYS A 188 16.01 -0.88 -17.79
N LYS A 189 16.33 -1.98 -17.10
CA LYS A 189 17.57 -2.72 -17.32
C LYS A 189 17.61 -3.40 -18.70
N GLU A 190 16.54 -4.08 -19.10
CA GLU A 190 16.44 -4.72 -20.41
C GLU A 190 16.54 -3.74 -21.57
N LEU A 191 16.01 -2.52 -21.39
CA LEU A 191 16.11 -1.43 -22.36
C LEU A 191 17.47 -0.71 -22.35
N GLY A 192 18.38 -1.07 -21.45
CA GLY A 192 19.70 -0.43 -21.34
C GLY A 192 19.67 0.98 -20.76
N LEU A 193 18.59 1.38 -20.07
CA LEU A 193 18.53 2.66 -19.35
C LEU A 193 19.35 2.62 -18.06
N VAL A 194 19.52 1.43 -17.48
CA VAL A 194 20.31 1.18 -16.28
C VAL A 194 21.00 -0.18 -16.37
N ASP A 195 22.15 -0.33 -15.71
CA ASP A 195 22.94 -1.57 -15.79
C ASP A 195 22.51 -2.65 -14.79
N ARG A 196 21.74 -2.27 -13.76
CA ARG A 196 21.36 -3.14 -12.64
C ARG A 196 19.93 -2.87 -12.16
N ILE A 197 19.42 -3.77 -11.33
CA ILE A 197 18.17 -3.58 -10.59
C ILE A 197 18.48 -3.44 -9.08
N PRO A 198 17.65 -2.71 -8.32
CA PRO A 198 17.80 -2.62 -6.87
C PRO A 198 17.45 -3.95 -6.21
N ARG A 199 17.95 -4.14 -4.98
CA ARG A 199 17.45 -5.22 -4.12
C ARG A 199 16.14 -4.78 -3.49
N LEU A 200 15.19 -5.70 -3.42
CA LEU A 200 13.83 -5.41 -2.95
C LEU A 200 13.62 -5.86 -1.50
N VAL A 201 12.96 -5.03 -0.70
CA VAL A 201 12.54 -5.38 0.67
C VAL A 201 11.02 -5.31 0.76
N CYS A 202 10.41 -6.36 1.31
CA CYS A 202 8.96 -6.42 1.54
C CYS A 202 8.69 -6.64 3.03
N PRO A 203 8.46 -5.56 3.80
CA PRO A 203 7.99 -5.69 5.17
C PRO A 203 6.50 -6.11 5.19
N GLN A 204 6.17 -7.05 6.07
CA GLN A 204 4.82 -7.50 6.38
C GLN A 204 4.51 -7.34 7.87
N ALA A 205 3.28 -7.03 8.27
CA ALA A 205 2.93 -7.03 9.68
C ALA A 205 2.90 -8.45 10.20
N ALA A 206 3.38 -8.63 11.43
CA ALA A 206 3.42 -9.92 12.11
C ALA A 206 2.07 -10.67 12.08
N ASN A 207 0.94 -9.96 12.09
CA ASN A 207 -0.40 -10.55 12.07
C ASN A 207 -0.91 -10.93 10.66
N ALA A 208 -0.22 -10.49 9.60
CA ALA A 208 -0.60 -10.67 8.20
C ALA A 208 0.63 -10.94 7.31
N ASN A 209 1.43 -11.94 7.68
CA ASN A 209 2.75 -12.22 7.10
C ASN A 209 2.91 -13.59 6.37
N PRO A 210 1.92 -14.11 5.61
CA PRO A 210 2.05 -15.43 4.98
C PRO A 210 3.21 -15.50 3.98
N PHE A 211 3.59 -14.38 3.37
CA PHE A 211 4.71 -14.33 2.43
C PHE A 211 6.07 -14.33 3.16
N TYR A 212 6.19 -13.70 4.32
CA TYR A 212 7.35 -13.81 5.20
C TYR A 212 7.56 -15.25 5.67
N LEU A 213 6.50 -15.93 6.14
CA LEU A 213 6.58 -17.35 6.53
C LEU A 213 7.06 -18.22 5.36
N TYR A 214 6.54 -17.95 4.16
CA TYR A 214 6.95 -18.63 2.95
C TYR A 214 8.42 -18.38 2.58
N PHE A 215 8.88 -17.13 2.69
CA PHE A 215 10.29 -16.76 2.52
C PHE A 215 11.21 -17.47 3.52
N LYS A 216 10.87 -17.47 4.82
CA LYS A 216 11.62 -18.15 5.89
C LYS A 216 11.69 -19.66 5.68
N SER A 217 10.65 -20.27 5.13
CA SER A 217 10.63 -21.72 4.82
C SER A 217 11.56 -22.11 3.66
N GLY A 218 12.15 -21.13 2.96
CA GLY A 218 12.93 -21.35 1.74
C GLY A 218 12.05 -21.65 0.52
N TRP A 219 10.88 -21.02 0.42
CA TRP A 219 9.93 -21.18 -0.68
C TRP A 219 9.33 -22.59 -0.84
N LYS A 220 9.21 -23.36 0.25
CA LYS A 220 8.75 -24.76 0.20
C LYS A 220 7.24 -24.91 0.12
N GLU A 221 6.51 -24.27 1.02
CA GLU A 221 5.05 -24.39 1.11
C GLU A 221 4.45 -23.03 1.44
N PHE A 222 3.57 -22.51 0.58
CA PHE A 222 2.84 -21.28 0.81
C PHE A 222 1.51 -21.60 1.51
N LYS A 223 1.28 -21.01 2.69
CA LYS A 223 0.03 -21.14 3.44
C LYS A 223 -0.64 -19.78 3.55
N PRO A 224 -1.80 -19.55 2.91
CA PRO A 224 -2.51 -18.30 3.05
C PRO A 224 -3.02 -18.15 4.49
N VAL A 225 -2.87 -16.95 5.04
CA VAL A 225 -3.41 -16.58 6.35
C VAL A 225 -4.56 -15.61 6.12
N LYS A 226 -5.72 -15.92 6.69
CA LYS A 226 -6.90 -15.04 6.64
C LYS A 226 -6.77 -13.99 7.73
N ALA A 227 -5.96 -12.96 7.48
CA ALA A 227 -5.91 -11.78 8.33
C ALA A 227 -7.11 -10.86 8.05
N GLY A 228 -7.50 -10.06 9.02
CA GLY A 228 -8.71 -9.21 8.97
C GLY A 228 -8.74 -8.16 7.84
N THR A 229 -9.90 -7.49 7.80
CA THR A 229 -10.53 -6.49 6.90
C THR A 229 -9.89 -5.97 5.60
N ALA A 230 -8.58 -6.10 5.33
CA ALA A 230 -7.98 -5.53 4.11
C ALA A 230 -6.76 -6.26 3.51
N ILE A 231 -6.04 -7.10 4.25
CA ILE A 231 -4.90 -7.87 3.71
C ILE A 231 -5.33 -9.33 3.53
N GLN A 232 -6.15 -9.57 2.52
CA GLN A 232 -6.44 -10.92 2.06
C GLN A 232 -5.47 -11.27 0.92
N ILE A 233 -4.41 -12.01 1.25
CA ILE A 233 -3.52 -12.64 0.27
C ILE A 233 -4.14 -13.99 -0.09
N ASP A 234 -5.27 -13.98 -0.80
CA ASP A 234 -6.00 -15.21 -1.16
C ASP A 234 -5.60 -15.80 -2.52
N ASP A 235 -4.90 -15.04 -3.38
CA ASP A 235 -4.80 -15.41 -4.79
C ASP A 235 -3.41 -16.00 -5.15
N PRO A 236 -3.31 -17.33 -5.37
CA PRO A 236 -2.08 -18.01 -5.75
C PRO A 236 -1.50 -17.53 -7.09
N VAL A 237 -2.24 -16.84 -7.95
CA VAL A 237 -1.71 -16.37 -9.26
C VAL A 237 -0.64 -15.27 -9.10
N SER A 238 -0.59 -14.60 -7.96
CA SER A 238 0.39 -13.53 -7.69
C SER A 238 1.69 -14.03 -7.04
N ILE A 239 1.66 -15.15 -6.31
CA ILE A 239 2.78 -15.57 -5.46
C ILE A 239 4.00 -15.94 -6.28
N ASP A 240 3.83 -16.70 -7.37
CA ASP A 240 4.94 -17.17 -8.21
C ASP A 240 5.70 -16.02 -8.86
N ARG A 241 4.97 -14.99 -9.29
CA ARG A 241 5.54 -13.78 -9.88
C ARG A 241 6.37 -13.00 -8.86
N VAL A 242 5.87 -12.92 -7.63
CA VAL A 242 6.56 -12.25 -6.54
C VAL A 242 7.80 -13.05 -6.13
N VAL A 243 7.71 -14.37 -5.98
CA VAL A 243 8.88 -15.23 -5.72
C VAL A 243 9.94 -15.07 -6.82
N TYR A 244 9.52 -15.04 -8.08
CA TYR A 244 10.42 -14.77 -9.21
C TYR A 244 11.11 -13.42 -9.06
N ALA A 245 10.38 -12.35 -8.73
CA ALA A 245 10.97 -11.04 -8.48
C ALA A 245 12.02 -11.09 -7.36
N PHE A 246 11.70 -11.71 -6.22
CA PHE A 246 12.61 -11.81 -5.07
C PHE A 246 13.87 -12.61 -5.35
N LYS A 247 13.75 -13.74 -6.06
CA LYS A 247 14.90 -14.55 -6.46
C LYS A 247 15.84 -13.78 -7.39
N ASN A 248 15.30 -13.03 -8.34
CA ASN A 248 16.11 -12.28 -9.31
C ASN A 248 16.67 -10.96 -8.76
N SER A 249 15.98 -10.32 -7.82
CA SER A 249 16.46 -9.09 -7.17
C SER A 249 17.29 -9.34 -5.91
N ASN A 250 17.54 -10.60 -5.52
CA ASN A 250 18.13 -10.96 -4.22
C ASN A 250 17.42 -10.22 -3.05
N GLY A 251 16.09 -10.24 -3.09
CA GLY A 251 15.23 -9.50 -2.17
C GLY A 251 15.09 -10.17 -0.79
N ILE A 252 14.61 -9.42 0.19
CA ILE A 252 14.39 -9.86 1.57
C ILE A 252 12.95 -9.56 1.99
N VAL A 253 12.32 -10.53 2.64
CA VAL A 253 11.03 -10.33 3.29
C VAL A 253 11.27 -10.27 4.78
N ASP A 254 10.69 -9.28 5.44
CA ASP A 254 10.80 -9.13 6.89
C ASP A 254 9.44 -8.88 7.51
N GLU A 255 9.35 -9.05 8.82
CA GLU A 255 8.14 -8.75 9.58
C GLU A 255 8.30 -7.51 10.46
N THR A 256 7.19 -6.84 10.75
CA THR A 256 7.14 -5.67 11.63
C THR A 256 5.94 -5.79 12.55
N THR A 257 6.12 -5.45 13.82
CA THR A 257 5.03 -5.45 14.80
C THR A 257 4.18 -4.18 14.66
N GLU A 258 2.96 -4.23 15.18
CA GLU A 258 2.07 -3.06 15.16
C GLU A 258 2.65 -1.88 15.96
N GLU A 259 3.33 -2.17 17.07
CA GLU A 259 4.00 -1.16 17.90
C GLU A 259 5.11 -0.46 17.12
N GLU A 260 5.98 -1.21 16.44
CA GLU A 260 7.03 -0.63 15.58
C GLU A 260 6.44 0.20 14.43
N LEU A 261 5.32 -0.22 13.83
CA LEU A 261 4.65 0.53 12.78
C LEU A 261 4.08 1.86 13.29
N MET A 262 3.52 1.87 14.50
CA MET A 262 3.01 3.07 15.15
C MET A 262 4.13 4.02 15.55
N ASP A 263 5.22 3.51 16.12
CA ASP A 263 6.37 4.32 16.53
C ASP A 263 7.02 5.00 15.34
N VAL A 264 7.31 4.27 14.26
CA VAL A 264 7.91 4.84 13.03
C VAL A 264 6.99 5.87 12.38
N GLY A 265 5.67 5.62 12.41
CA GLY A 265 4.71 6.55 11.86
C GLY A 265 4.55 7.82 12.71
N TRP A 266 4.69 7.71 14.03
CA TRP A 266 4.76 8.86 14.93
C TRP A 266 6.02 9.71 14.67
N ASP A 267 7.19 9.08 14.60
CA ASP A 267 8.44 9.77 14.29
C ASP A 267 8.38 10.48 12.93
N SER A 268 7.80 9.83 11.93
CA SER A 268 7.57 10.43 10.60
C SER A 268 6.72 11.69 10.68
N ILE A 269 5.66 11.68 11.50
CA ILE A 269 4.81 12.86 11.74
C ILE A 269 5.60 13.97 12.44
N CYS A 270 6.42 13.62 13.43
CA CYS A 270 7.30 14.58 14.09
C CYS A 270 8.28 15.25 13.12
N ASP A 271 8.74 14.52 12.10
CA ASP A 271 9.61 15.02 11.03
C ASP A 271 8.85 15.80 9.94
N GLY A 272 7.55 16.03 10.11
CA GLY A 272 6.71 16.79 9.19
C GLY A 272 6.13 15.97 8.02
N TRP A 273 6.32 14.65 8.02
CA TRP A 273 5.75 13.75 7.03
C TRP A 273 4.39 13.23 7.50
N PHE A 274 3.37 13.33 6.65
CA PHE A 274 2.07 12.74 6.93
C PHE A 274 1.76 11.62 5.92
N GLY A 275 2.47 10.51 6.09
CA GLY A 275 2.26 9.28 5.31
C GLY A 275 1.13 8.43 5.87
N CYS A 276 0.62 7.50 5.06
CA CYS A 276 -0.19 6.45 5.62
C CYS A 276 0.72 5.54 6.48
N HIS A 277 0.39 5.41 7.76
CA HIS A 277 0.57 4.12 8.41
C HIS A 277 -0.27 3.20 7.55
N GLY A 278 0.28 2.12 6.98
CA GLY A 278 -0.50 1.23 6.13
C GLY A 278 -1.84 0.98 6.83
N ARG A 279 -2.93 1.56 6.31
CA ARG A 279 -4.17 1.81 7.09
C ARG A 279 -4.99 0.52 7.26
N TYR A 280 -4.27 -0.60 7.26
CA TYR A 280 -4.64 -1.97 6.97
C TYR A 280 -3.84 -2.95 7.85
N TRP A 281 -3.05 -2.45 8.80
CA TRP A 281 -2.32 -3.26 9.79
C TRP A 281 -3.11 -3.52 11.08
N THR A 282 -4.21 -2.78 11.31
CA THR A 282 -5.18 -2.99 12.39
C THR A 282 -6.43 -3.75 11.95
#